data_AF-A0A022XZ40-F1
#
_entry.id   AF-A0A022XZ40-F1
#
_cell.length_a   1.000
_cell.length_b   1.000
_cell.length_c   1.000
_cell.angle_alpha   90.00
_cell.angle_beta   90.00
_cell.angle_gamma   90.00
#
_symmetry.space_group_name_H-M   'P 1'
#
loop_
_entity.id
_entity.type
_entity.pdbx_description
1 polymer ?
#
loop_
_entity_poly.entity_id
_entity_poly.type
_entity_poly.pdbx_seq_one_letter_code
_entity_poly.pdbx_strand_id
1 'polypeptide(L)'
;MVIRDPNSGIEGFPLRQWSVEIHLLNDHGEPVPASVFPKVTYHLHPSFEQRATQSTLRHTYYLSMTPTLQNWLLTTLAIKSPPFRIEEEGWGEFDMQIVLSAPDKDHSITHDLNFQSSKYESKHVITFKNPKPPLLAQLRESGPVPGDENGVKKRGQEESKKKKRADKNVDMDKLADGLQKLGEDDLLQVVQMVHDNKSSDSYTKNDIEQGEFHVDLYTLPDALIRMLWDFTQEKGVL
;
A
#
# COMPACT_ATOMS: atom_id res chain seq x y z
N MET A 1 -0.60 -16.35 -48.44
CA MET A 1 -1.33 -16.53 -47.16
C MET A 1 -1.65 -15.14 -46.66
N VAL A 2 -2.92 -14.73 -46.73
CA VAL A 2 -3.33 -13.37 -46.39
C VAL A 2 -3.33 -13.25 -44.87
N ILE A 3 -2.31 -12.60 -44.32
CA ILE A 3 -2.33 -12.16 -42.92
C ILE A 3 -3.43 -11.10 -42.86
N ARG A 4 -4.56 -11.43 -42.24
CA ARG A 4 -5.63 -10.46 -42.00
C ARG A 4 -5.04 -9.39 -41.09
N ASP A 5 -4.90 -8.18 -41.58
CA ASP A 5 -4.60 -7.02 -40.74
C ASP A 5 -5.82 -6.78 -39.83
N PRO A 6 -5.72 -6.93 -38.51
CA PRO A 6 -6.84 -6.65 -37.61
C PRO A 6 -6.95 -5.14 -37.46
N ASN A 7 -7.48 -4.48 -38.49
CA ASN A 7 -7.68 -3.04 -38.48
C ASN A 7 -8.66 -2.70 -37.35
N SER A 8 -8.25 -1.84 -36.41
CA SER A 8 -9.06 -1.36 -35.27
C SER A 8 -10.35 -0.63 -35.68
N GLY A 9 -10.56 -0.42 -36.99
CA GLY A 9 -11.59 0.46 -37.54
C GLY A 9 -11.19 1.93 -37.53
N ILE A 10 -10.00 2.28 -37.01
CA ILE A 10 -9.48 3.64 -36.91
C ILE A 10 -8.19 3.74 -37.72
N GLU A 11 -8.18 4.64 -38.70
CA GLU A 11 -7.03 4.85 -39.57
C GLU A 11 -5.79 5.31 -38.78
N GLY A 12 -4.67 4.61 -38.95
CA GLY A 12 -3.41 4.92 -38.27
C GLY A 12 -3.23 4.31 -36.88
N PHE A 13 -4.23 3.61 -36.34
CA PHE A 13 -4.18 3.03 -35.00
C PHE A 13 -4.37 1.52 -35.06
N PRO A 14 -3.30 0.70 -35.16
CA PRO A 14 -3.45 -0.75 -35.19
C PRO A 14 -4.04 -1.26 -33.87
N LEU A 15 -4.89 -2.29 -33.95
CA LEU A 15 -5.36 -2.99 -32.76
C LEU A 15 -4.19 -3.77 -32.15
N ARG A 16 -4.03 -3.70 -30.82
CA ARG A 16 -2.96 -4.40 -30.11
C ARG A 16 -3.56 -5.28 -29.03
N GLN A 17 -3.12 -6.52 -29.02
CA GLN A 17 -3.32 -7.40 -27.87
C GLN A 17 -2.27 -7.05 -26.82
N TRP A 18 -2.72 -6.90 -25.58
CA TRP A 18 -1.87 -6.61 -24.43
C TRP A 18 -2.26 -7.49 -23.25
N SER A 19 -1.31 -7.70 -22.34
CA SER A 19 -1.54 -8.47 -21.12
C SER A 19 -0.75 -7.87 -19.97
N VAL A 20 -1.32 -7.90 -18.77
CA VAL A 20 -0.65 -7.48 -17.53
C VAL A 20 -0.65 -8.64 -16.54
N GLU A 21 0.50 -8.87 -15.93
CA GLU A 21 0.71 -9.88 -14.89
C GLU A 21 1.37 -9.24 -13.67
N ILE A 22 1.02 -9.72 -12.48
CA ILE A 22 1.54 -9.22 -11.21
C ILE A 22 2.36 -10.32 -10.53
N HIS A 23 3.61 -9.98 -10.22
CA HIS A 23 4.58 -10.81 -9.52
C HIS A 23 5.15 -10.05 -8.32
N LEU A 24 5.52 -10.78 -7.27
CA LEU A 24 6.39 -10.25 -6.22
C LEU A 24 7.84 -10.57 -6.58
N LEU A 25 8.78 -9.75 -6.11
CA LEU A 25 10.20 -10.06 -6.20
C LEU A 25 10.67 -10.56 -4.83
N ASN A 26 11.41 -11.67 -4.82
CA ASN A 26 12.06 -12.16 -3.61
C ASN A 26 13.35 -11.38 -3.30
N ASP A 27 14.04 -11.77 -2.23
CA ASP A 27 15.34 -11.21 -1.81
C ASP A 27 16.46 -11.41 -2.84
N HIS A 28 16.33 -12.41 -3.70
CA HIS A 28 17.22 -12.63 -4.84
C HIS A 28 16.83 -11.83 -6.10
N GLY A 29 15.73 -11.07 -6.05
CA GLY A 29 15.20 -10.30 -7.18
C GLY A 29 14.48 -11.17 -8.23
N GLU A 30 14.15 -12.42 -7.89
CA GLU A 30 13.44 -13.35 -8.76
C GLU A 30 11.92 -13.18 -8.63
N PRO A 31 11.16 -13.31 -9.72
CA PRO A 31 9.71 -13.23 -9.67
C PRO A 31 9.12 -14.48 -8.98
N VAL A 32 8.33 -14.25 -7.94
CA VAL A 32 7.54 -15.27 -7.24
C VAL A 32 6.04 -14.94 -7.33
N PRO A 33 5.16 -15.95 -7.20
CA PRO A 33 3.72 -15.71 -7.20
C PRO A 33 3.32 -14.69 -6.12
N ALA A 34 2.50 -13.72 -6.48
CA ALA A 34 2.01 -12.68 -5.57
C ALA A 34 0.87 -13.19 -4.65
N SER A 35 1.09 -14.34 -4.00
CA SER A 35 0.10 -15.08 -3.20
C SER A 35 -0.38 -14.35 -1.93
N VAL A 36 0.34 -13.29 -1.53
CA VAL A 36 -0.07 -12.42 -0.42
C VAL A 36 -1.39 -11.69 -0.71
N PHE A 37 -1.72 -11.49 -1.98
CA PHE A 37 -2.96 -10.82 -2.38
C PHE A 37 -4.02 -11.87 -2.73
N PRO A 38 -5.12 -11.99 -1.95
CA PRO A 38 -6.25 -12.84 -2.35
C PRO A 38 -6.97 -12.36 -3.63
N LYS A 39 -6.79 -11.10 -4.04
CA LYS A 39 -7.47 -10.51 -5.19
C LYS A 39 -6.71 -9.31 -5.71
N VAL A 40 -6.66 -9.17 -7.05
CA VAL A 40 -6.23 -7.95 -7.74
C VAL A 40 -7.40 -7.44 -8.58
N THR A 41 -7.60 -6.12 -8.56
CA THR A 41 -8.68 -5.45 -9.28
C THR A 41 -8.10 -4.46 -10.28
N TYR A 42 -8.42 -4.62 -11.56
CA TYR A 42 -8.03 -3.70 -12.63
C TYR A 42 -9.17 -2.73 -12.91
N HIS A 43 -8.90 -1.44 -12.87
CA HIS A 43 -9.84 -0.38 -13.23
C HIS A 43 -9.56 0.06 -14.66
N LEU A 44 -10.19 -0.61 -15.61
CA LEU A 44 -10.00 -0.35 -17.04
C LEU A 44 -10.77 0.88 -17.49
N HIS A 45 -10.32 1.45 -18.60
CA HIS A 45 -11.03 2.52 -19.27
C HIS A 45 -12.50 2.14 -19.59
N PRO A 46 -13.48 3.06 -19.50
CA PRO A 46 -14.90 2.75 -19.73
C PRO A 46 -15.21 2.08 -21.08
N SER A 47 -14.36 2.26 -22.10
CA SER A 47 -14.54 1.63 -23.41
C SER A 47 -14.54 0.09 -23.39
N PHE A 48 -14.07 -0.53 -22.30
CA PHE A 48 -14.06 -1.98 -22.14
C PHE A 48 -15.39 -2.55 -21.56
N GLU A 49 -16.36 -1.70 -21.18
CA GLU A 49 -17.65 -2.13 -20.58
C GLU A 49 -18.46 -3.05 -21.49
N GLN A 50 -18.36 -2.91 -22.81
CA GLN A 50 -19.22 -3.62 -23.76
C GLN A 50 -19.03 -5.14 -23.81
N ARG A 51 -18.00 -5.70 -23.15
CA ARG A 51 -17.74 -7.16 -23.12
C ARG A 51 -17.86 -7.83 -21.75
N ALA A 52 -18.07 -7.07 -20.66
CA ALA A 52 -18.24 -7.64 -19.31
C ALA A 52 -19.60 -8.32 -19.08
N THR A 53 -20.57 -8.15 -19.97
CA THR A 53 -21.90 -8.76 -19.94
C THR A 53 -21.97 -10.11 -20.68
N GLN A 54 -21.08 -11.05 -20.35
CA GLN A 54 -21.31 -12.45 -20.72
C GLN A 54 -20.88 -13.43 -19.62
N SER A 55 -21.41 -13.29 -18.41
CA SER A 55 -21.79 -14.45 -17.58
C SER A 55 -22.51 -14.04 -16.29
N THR A 56 -23.69 -14.63 -16.10
CA THR A 56 -24.47 -14.69 -14.86
C THR A 56 -25.42 -13.51 -14.59
N LEU A 57 -26.68 -13.68 -15.02
CA LEU A 57 -27.85 -13.00 -14.47
C LEU A 57 -27.93 -13.24 -12.95
N ARG A 58 -27.89 -12.19 -12.11
CA ARG A 58 -28.49 -12.21 -10.75
C ARG A 58 -29.12 -10.87 -10.36
N HIS A 59 -30.39 -10.97 -10.02
CA HIS A 59 -31.35 -10.06 -9.37
C HIS A 59 -30.80 -8.79 -8.69
N THR A 60 -31.43 -7.67 -9.04
CA THR A 60 -31.21 -6.32 -8.50
C THR A 60 -31.97 -6.10 -7.19
N TYR A 61 -31.28 -5.58 -6.16
CA TYR A 61 -31.90 -4.87 -5.03
C TYR A 61 -31.61 -3.37 -5.20
N TYR A 62 -32.63 -2.52 -5.01
CA TYR A 62 -32.45 -1.07 -5.01
C TYR A 62 -32.14 -0.58 -3.58
N LEU A 63 -30.96 0.01 -3.38
CA LEU A 63 -30.68 0.92 -2.26
C LEU A 63 -30.42 2.30 -2.84
N SER A 64 -31.17 3.30 -2.36
CA SER A 64 -30.96 4.70 -2.72
C SER A 64 -29.87 5.31 -1.84
N MET A 65 -28.71 5.62 -2.44
CA MET A 65 -27.76 6.58 -1.89
C MET A 65 -27.52 7.67 -2.93
N THR A 66 -27.53 8.92 -2.48
CA THR A 66 -27.31 10.11 -3.32
C THR A 66 -25.87 10.12 -3.86
N PRO A 67 -25.66 10.14 -5.19
CA PRO A 67 -24.31 10.15 -5.75
C PRO A 67 -23.70 11.55 -5.67
N THR A 68 -22.57 11.68 -4.97
CA THR A 68 -21.62 12.77 -5.20
C THR A 68 -20.83 12.47 -6.47
N LEU A 69 -20.78 13.45 -7.38
CA LEU A 69 -20.22 13.34 -8.72
C LEU A 69 -18.70 13.23 -8.71
N GLN A 70 -18.15 12.03 -8.44
CA GLN A 70 -16.73 11.75 -8.72
C GLN A 70 -16.40 10.27 -8.97
N ASN A 71 -17.39 9.44 -9.35
CA ASN A 71 -17.15 8.04 -9.71
C ASN A 71 -17.60 7.78 -11.15
N TRP A 72 -16.79 8.18 -12.12
CA TRP A 72 -17.05 7.93 -13.55
C TRP A 72 -16.65 6.48 -13.91
N LEU A 73 -17.64 5.60 -14.04
CA LEU A 73 -17.74 4.44 -14.97
C LEU A 73 -16.44 3.66 -15.32
N LEU A 74 -15.59 3.29 -14.35
CA LEU A 74 -14.45 2.39 -14.62
C LEU A 74 -14.94 0.93 -14.72
N THR A 75 -14.55 0.23 -15.79
CA THR A 75 -14.79 -1.22 -15.89
C THR A 75 -13.87 -1.92 -14.90
N THR A 76 -14.45 -2.60 -13.92
CA THR A 76 -13.69 -3.21 -12.83
C THR A 76 -13.57 -4.72 -13.05
N LEU A 77 -12.37 -5.23 -13.31
CA LEU A 77 -12.10 -6.67 -13.42
C LEU A 77 -11.35 -7.18 -12.19
N ALA A 78 -11.94 -8.14 -11.46
CA ALA A 78 -11.35 -8.73 -10.27
C ALA A 78 -10.85 -10.16 -10.54
N ILE A 79 -9.55 -10.39 -10.37
CA ILE A 79 -8.89 -11.69 -10.52
C ILE A 79 -8.41 -12.17 -9.15
N LYS A 80 -8.62 -13.44 -8.82
CA LYS A 80 -8.45 -13.98 -7.45
C LYS A 80 -7.27 -14.94 -7.29
N SER A 81 -6.42 -15.09 -8.30
CA SER A 81 -5.28 -15.99 -8.26
C SER A 81 -4.08 -15.43 -9.04
N PRO A 82 -2.84 -15.59 -8.52
CA PRO A 82 -1.63 -15.29 -9.26
C PRO A 82 -1.55 -16.06 -10.60
N PRO A 83 -0.94 -15.49 -11.65
CA PRO A 83 -0.24 -14.20 -11.69
C PRO A 83 -1.18 -13.00 -11.94
N PHE A 84 -2.49 -13.15 -11.65
CA PHE A 84 -3.51 -12.11 -11.84
C PHE A 84 -3.58 -11.60 -13.29
N ARG A 85 -3.30 -12.48 -14.24
CA ARG A 85 -3.18 -12.16 -15.67
C ARG A 85 -4.50 -11.63 -16.22
N ILE A 86 -4.46 -10.42 -16.76
CA ILE A 86 -5.49 -9.88 -17.66
C ILE A 86 -4.95 -9.88 -19.09
N GLU A 87 -5.80 -10.19 -20.05
CA GLU A 87 -5.52 -10.06 -21.48
C GLU A 87 -6.68 -9.34 -22.15
N GLU A 88 -6.37 -8.34 -22.97
CA GLU A 88 -7.36 -7.53 -23.66
C GLU A 88 -6.79 -7.02 -25.00
N GLU A 89 -7.67 -6.47 -25.84
CA GLU A 89 -7.31 -5.86 -27.11
C GLU A 89 -7.77 -4.40 -27.16
N GLY A 90 -6.86 -3.50 -27.55
CA GLY A 90 -7.14 -2.09 -27.66
C GLY A 90 -6.14 -1.37 -28.56
N TRP A 91 -6.52 -0.18 -29.03
CA TRP A 91 -5.67 0.65 -29.88
C TRP A 91 -5.07 1.85 -29.13
N GLY A 92 -5.65 2.22 -27.98
CA GLY A 92 -5.28 3.39 -27.19
C GLY A 92 -4.39 3.05 -26.00
N GLU A 93 -3.51 3.99 -25.66
CA GLU A 93 -2.71 4.02 -24.44
C GLU A 93 -3.50 4.74 -23.35
N PHE A 94 -3.37 4.32 -22.09
CA PHE A 94 -4.09 4.93 -20.97
C PHE A 94 -3.47 4.55 -19.63
N ASP A 95 -3.63 5.45 -18.64
CA ASP A 95 -3.38 5.12 -17.25
C ASP A 95 -4.55 4.33 -16.66
N MET A 96 -4.26 3.27 -15.91
CA MET A 96 -5.23 2.52 -15.12
C MET A 96 -4.80 2.36 -13.68
N GLN A 97 -5.77 2.25 -12.77
CA GLN A 97 -5.51 1.83 -11.41
C GLN A 97 -5.57 0.31 -11.28
N ILE A 98 -4.55 -0.26 -10.64
CA ILE A 98 -4.50 -1.65 -10.22
C ILE A 98 -4.56 -1.66 -8.70
N VAL A 99 -5.62 -2.26 -8.14
CA VAL A 99 -5.81 -2.38 -6.70
C VAL A 99 -5.45 -3.79 -6.25
N LEU A 100 -4.38 -3.91 -5.48
CA LEU A 100 -3.94 -5.15 -4.84
C LEU A 100 -4.64 -5.27 -3.48
N SER A 101 -5.58 -6.20 -3.34
CA SER A 101 -6.26 -6.42 -2.06
C SER A 101 -5.44 -7.34 -1.18
N ALA A 102 -4.90 -6.80 -0.08
CA ALA A 102 -4.27 -7.58 0.98
C ALA A 102 -5.25 -7.81 2.16
N PRO A 103 -4.97 -8.75 3.07
CA PRO A 103 -5.83 -9.04 4.23
C PRO A 103 -6.05 -7.87 5.20
N ASP A 104 -5.14 -6.90 5.22
CA ASP A 104 -5.16 -5.72 6.09
C ASP A 104 -5.67 -4.47 5.36
N LYS A 105 -5.14 -4.17 4.17
CA LYS A 105 -5.47 -2.98 3.40
C LYS A 105 -5.32 -3.21 1.89
N ASP A 106 -6.11 -2.49 1.11
CA ASP A 106 -5.91 -2.38 -0.34
C ASP A 106 -4.74 -1.44 -0.68
N HIS A 107 -3.92 -1.82 -1.66
CA HIS A 107 -2.84 -1.02 -2.21
C HIS A 107 -3.12 -0.67 -3.67
N SER A 108 -3.18 0.62 -3.99
CA SER A 108 -3.42 1.08 -5.37
C SER A 108 -2.10 1.45 -6.06
N ILE A 109 -1.94 0.93 -7.27
CA ILE A 109 -0.85 1.25 -8.20
C ILE A 109 -1.46 1.96 -9.41
N THR A 110 -0.84 3.05 -9.86
CA THR A 110 -1.14 3.63 -11.17
C THR A 110 -0.21 2.97 -12.20
N HIS A 111 -0.79 2.35 -13.21
CA HIS A 111 -0.08 1.70 -14.30
C HIS A 111 -0.39 2.40 -15.62
N ASP A 112 0.67 2.85 -16.29
CA ASP A 112 0.61 3.39 -17.64
C ASP A 112 0.66 2.23 -18.65
N LEU A 113 -0.45 2.00 -19.36
CA LEU A 113 -0.50 1.08 -20.49
C LEU A 113 -0.06 1.84 -21.75
N ASN A 114 1.15 1.57 -22.23
CA ASN A 114 1.68 2.17 -23.45
C ASN A 114 2.28 1.12 -24.40
N PHE A 115 2.57 1.55 -25.63
CA PHE A 115 3.06 0.69 -26.71
C PHE A 115 4.46 1.08 -27.19
N GLN A 116 5.23 1.78 -26.34
CA GLN A 116 6.61 2.17 -26.65
C GLN A 116 7.55 0.96 -26.73
N SER A 117 7.26 -0.11 -25.99
CA SER A 117 7.96 -1.39 -26.02
C SER A 117 6.98 -2.55 -26.08
N SER A 118 7.37 -3.66 -26.73
CA SER A 118 6.58 -4.91 -26.75
C SER A 118 6.48 -5.59 -25.39
N LYS A 119 7.42 -5.29 -24.49
CA LYS A 119 7.41 -5.73 -23.09
C LYS A 119 8.12 -4.68 -22.24
N TYR A 120 7.53 -4.36 -21.10
CA TYR A 120 8.16 -3.54 -20.07
C TYR A 120 7.74 -4.04 -18.68
N GLU A 121 8.48 -3.61 -17.67
CA GLU A 121 8.25 -3.99 -16.28
C GLU A 121 8.20 -2.71 -15.44
N SER A 122 7.18 -2.61 -14.59
CA SER A 122 7.04 -1.51 -13.64
C SER A 122 7.18 -2.03 -12.22
N LYS A 123 8.18 -1.53 -11.48
CA LYS A 123 8.47 -1.96 -10.11
C LYS A 123 7.84 -1.00 -9.11
N HIS A 124 7.04 -1.54 -8.20
CA HIS A 124 6.39 -0.78 -7.14
C HIS A 124 6.73 -1.37 -5.77
N VAL A 125 7.05 -0.50 -4.81
CA VAL A 125 7.32 -0.90 -3.42
C VAL A 125 6.01 -0.84 -2.64
N ILE A 126 5.60 -1.97 -2.07
CA ILE A 126 4.41 -2.08 -1.23
C ILE A 126 4.83 -2.25 0.23
N THR A 127 4.40 -1.32 1.09
CA THR A 127 4.75 -1.32 2.50
C THR A 127 3.59 -1.82 3.35
N PHE A 128 3.81 -2.94 4.05
CA PHE A 128 2.88 -3.47 5.05
C PHE A 128 3.27 -2.95 6.44
N LYS A 129 2.48 -2.05 7.02
CA LYS A 129 2.74 -1.50 8.35
C LYS A 129 2.08 -2.37 9.42
N ASN A 130 2.90 -3.00 10.26
CA ASN A 130 2.47 -3.85 11.37
C ASN A 130 1.54 -5.02 10.95
N PRO A 131 1.93 -5.85 9.96
CA PRO A 131 1.11 -6.93 9.42
C PRO A 131 0.74 -7.97 10.49
N LYS A 132 -0.51 -8.44 10.45
CA LYS A 132 -1.00 -9.49 11.36
C LYS A 132 -0.23 -10.81 11.14
N PRO A 133 -0.11 -11.70 12.16
CA PRO A 133 0.66 -12.94 12.05
C PRO A 133 0.36 -13.82 10.81
N PRO A 134 -0.90 -13.96 10.34
CA PRO A 134 -1.17 -14.71 9.11
C PRO A 134 -0.55 -14.07 7.85
N LEU A 135 -0.61 -12.74 7.75
CA LEU A 135 -0.04 -11.98 6.63
C LEU A 135 1.50 -12.03 6.68
N LEU A 136 2.08 -11.95 7.88
CA LEU A 136 3.53 -12.16 8.07
C LEU A 136 4.00 -13.53 7.59
N ALA A 137 3.23 -14.59 7.83
CA ALA A 137 3.58 -15.93 7.37
C ALA A 137 3.61 -16.02 5.84
N GLN A 138 2.68 -15.35 5.15
CA GLN A 138 2.67 -15.27 3.68
C GLN A 138 3.82 -14.42 3.14
N LEU A 139 4.12 -13.28 3.78
CA LEU A 139 5.24 -12.42 3.39
C LEU A 139 6.59 -13.14 3.53
N ARG A 140 6.73 -14.03 4.52
CA ARG A 140 7.92 -14.89 4.69
C ARG A 140 8.19 -15.82 3.52
N GLU A 141 7.16 -16.24 2.78
CA GLU A 141 7.34 -17.08 1.59
C GLU A 141 8.01 -16.31 0.44
N SER A 142 7.83 -14.99 0.40
CA SER A 142 8.44 -14.10 -0.59
C SER A 142 9.80 -13.53 -0.19
N GLY A 143 10.19 -13.61 1.09
CA GLY A 143 11.50 -13.10 1.54
C GLY A 143 11.58 -12.87 3.05
N PRO A 144 12.75 -12.48 3.57
CA PRO A 144 12.93 -12.19 4.99
C PRO A 144 12.07 -11.00 5.43
N VAL A 145 11.28 -11.20 6.48
CA VAL A 145 10.47 -10.14 7.09
C VAL A 145 11.21 -9.51 8.28
N PRO A 146 11.07 -8.20 8.54
CA PRO A 146 11.70 -7.55 9.69
C PRO A 146 11.35 -8.27 11.01
N GLY A 147 12.38 -8.69 11.75
CA GLY A 147 12.24 -9.42 13.02
C GLY A 147 12.82 -10.85 13.04
N ASP A 148 13.22 -11.39 11.89
CA ASP A 148 13.84 -12.73 11.81
C ASP A 148 15.38 -12.72 12.04
N GLU A 149 16.03 -11.55 12.21
CA GLU A 149 17.49 -11.44 12.46
C GLU A 149 17.95 -11.93 13.85
N ASN A 150 17.03 -12.20 14.78
CA ASN A 150 17.37 -12.86 16.05
C ASN A 150 16.83 -14.29 16.06
N GLY A 151 17.66 -15.22 15.60
CA GLY A 151 17.35 -16.64 15.67
C GLY A 151 17.00 -17.09 17.10
N VAL A 152 16.05 -18.04 17.21
CA VAL A 152 16.09 -19.24 18.07
C VAL A 152 14.75 -20.01 18.04
N LYS A 153 14.84 -21.20 17.42
CA LYS A 153 14.29 -22.52 17.80
C LYS A 153 12.76 -22.76 17.90
N LYS A 154 12.29 -23.52 16.91
CA LYS A 154 11.47 -24.78 16.98
C LYS A 154 11.09 -25.28 18.40
N ARG A 155 9.78 -25.34 18.69
CA ARG A 155 8.98 -26.24 19.58
C ARG A 155 7.65 -25.50 19.85
N GLY A 156 6.46 -25.96 19.46
CA GLY A 156 5.78 -27.18 19.89
C GLY A 156 4.76 -26.84 21.01
N GLN A 157 3.45 -26.91 20.67
CA GLN A 157 2.26 -27.06 21.55
C GLN A 157 1.77 -25.94 22.50
N GLU A 158 0.46 -25.66 22.34
CA GLU A 158 -0.64 -25.37 23.29
C GLU A 158 -0.65 -24.15 24.24
N GLU A 159 -1.91 -23.74 24.48
CA GLU A 159 -2.43 -22.56 25.17
C GLU A 159 -1.82 -22.25 26.55
N SER A 160 -1.61 -20.95 26.82
CA SER A 160 -2.12 -20.22 28.00
C SER A 160 -1.31 -18.95 28.30
N LYS A 161 -2.02 -17.84 28.49
CA LYS A 161 -1.70 -16.67 29.34
C LYS A 161 -0.27 -16.08 29.32
N LYS A 162 -0.21 -14.84 28.81
CA LYS A 162 0.53 -13.69 29.36
C LYS A 162 2.04 -13.90 29.57
N LYS A 163 2.84 -13.53 28.57
CA LYS A 163 4.18 -12.98 28.81
C LYS A 163 4.57 -11.95 27.74
N LYS A 164 4.70 -10.70 28.20
CA LYS A 164 5.39 -9.57 27.57
C LYS A 164 6.58 -10.04 26.72
N ARG A 165 6.63 -9.66 25.45
CA ARG A 165 7.90 -9.44 24.74
C ARG A 165 8.02 -7.94 24.52
N ALA A 166 9.08 -7.39 25.11
CA ALA A 166 9.35 -5.97 25.21
C ALA A 166 9.75 -5.42 23.84
N ASP A 167 8.93 -4.53 23.29
CA ASP A 167 9.43 -3.37 22.51
C ASP A 167 8.38 -2.23 22.41
N LYS A 168 7.51 -2.14 23.42
CA LYS A 168 6.64 -0.98 23.68
C LYS A 168 6.85 -0.54 25.11
N ASN A 169 7.93 0.18 25.38
CA ASN A 169 8.09 0.88 26.64
C ASN A 169 8.05 2.40 26.47
N VAL A 170 7.28 2.85 25.47
CA VAL A 170 6.94 4.27 25.30
C VAL A 170 5.47 4.41 25.64
N ASP A 171 5.19 5.13 26.73
CA ASP A 171 3.84 5.46 27.19
C ASP A 171 3.43 6.75 26.48
N MET A 172 2.50 6.66 25.52
CA MET A 172 2.12 7.79 24.64
C MET A 172 1.56 8.96 25.43
N ASP A 173 0.81 8.67 26.50
CA ASP A 173 0.21 9.71 27.34
C ASP A 173 1.30 10.46 28.10
N LYS A 174 2.28 9.73 28.66
CA LYS A 174 3.43 10.36 29.31
C LYS A 174 4.33 11.13 28.35
N LEU A 175 4.51 10.63 27.12
CA LEU A 175 5.28 11.33 26.10
C LEU A 175 4.63 12.68 25.78
N ALA A 176 3.31 12.70 25.57
CA ALA A 176 2.57 13.92 25.32
C ALA A 176 2.71 14.92 26.48
N ASP A 177 2.59 14.45 27.72
CA ASP A 177 2.78 15.26 28.92
C ASP A 177 4.21 15.78 29.06
N GLY A 178 5.22 14.96 28.73
CA GLY A 178 6.64 15.31 28.80
C GLY A 178 6.99 16.39 27.78
N LEU A 179 6.51 16.25 26.54
CA LEU A 179 6.77 17.23 25.46
C LEU A 179 6.22 18.62 25.81
N GLN A 180 5.07 18.71 26.50
CA GLN A 180 4.49 20.00 26.92
C GLN A 180 5.25 20.67 28.08
N LYS A 181 6.11 19.94 28.78
CA LYS A 181 6.91 20.45 29.92
C LYS A 181 8.31 20.91 29.50
N LEU A 182 8.70 20.70 28.25
CA LEU A 182 10.00 21.10 27.74
C LEU A 182 10.13 22.63 27.69
N GLY A 183 11.34 23.13 27.93
CA GLY A 183 11.67 24.54 27.77
C GLY A 183 11.76 24.96 26.30
N GLU A 184 11.77 26.26 26.03
CA GLU A 184 11.82 26.83 24.68
C GLU A 184 13.00 26.29 23.83
N ASP A 185 14.20 26.22 24.43
CA ASP A 185 15.39 25.68 23.76
C ASP A 185 15.26 24.19 23.39
N ASP A 186 14.60 23.40 24.26
CA ASP A 186 14.39 21.97 24.05
C ASP A 186 13.28 21.71 23.02
N LEU A 187 12.25 22.57 22.98
CA LEU A 187 11.19 22.52 21.98
C LEU A 187 11.74 22.76 20.57
N LEU A 188 12.70 23.67 20.40
CA LEU A 188 13.38 23.86 19.11
C LEU A 188 14.08 22.58 18.64
N GLN A 189 14.72 21.85 19.55
CA GLN A 189 15.36 20.57 19.24
C GLN A 189 14.33 19.50 18.86
N VAL A 190 13.18 19.45 19.53
CA VAL A 190 12.06 18.56 19.16
C VAL A 190 11.54 18.88 17.76
N VAL A 191 11.33 20.15 17.43
CA VAL A 191 10.88 20.57 16.09
C VAL A 191 11.89 20.13 15.03
N GLN A 192 13.18 20.32 15.29
CA GLN A 192 14.24 19.88 14.39
C GLN A 192 14.23 18.35 14.20
N MET A 193 14.14 17.58 15.30
CA MET A 193 14.06 16.12 15.24
C MET A 193 12.87 15.63 14.43
N VAL A 194 11.71 16.26 14.60
CA VAL A 194 10.51 15.95 13.83
C VAL A 194 10.71 16.34 12.36
N HIS A 195 11.31 17.47 12.05
CA HIS A 195 11.55 17.88 10.67
C HIS A 195 12.50 16.94 9.92
N ASP A 196 13.55 16.48 10.59
CA ASP A 196 14.60 15.65 9.98
C ASP A 196 14.19 14.18 9.84
N ASN A 197 13.26 13.71 10.68
CA ASN A 197 12.87 12.30 10.76
C ASN A 197 11.37 12.05 10.52
N LYS A 198 10.60 13.07 10.11
CA LYS A 198 9.21 12.87 9.71
C LYS A 198 9.12 12.00 8.46
N SER A 199 8.00 11.32 8.34
CA SER A 199 7.63 10.54 7.15
C SER A 199 6.50 11.22 6.38
N SER A 200 6.18 10.71 5.19
CA SER A 200 5.04 11.20 4.39
C SER A 200 3.69 11.06 5.09
N ASP A 201 3.58 10.17 6.08
CA ASP A 201 2.38 9.96 6.90
C ASP A 201 2.33 10.78 8.18
N SER A 202 3.39 11.54 8.50
CA SER A 202 3.45 12.35 9.71
C SER A 202 2.71 13.67 9.56
N TYR A 203 1.79 13.95 10.48
CA TYR A 203 1.05 15.20 10.50
C TYR A 203 1.71 16.21 11.44
N THR A 204 2.15 17.34 10.85
CA THR A 204 2.71 18.48 11.56
C THR A 204 2.11 19.77 11.00
N LYS A 205 1.70 20.70 11.86
CA LYS A 205 1.26 22.04 11.47
C LYS A 205 2.12 23.06 12.22
N ASN A 206 2.76 23.96 11.46
CA ASN A 206 3.56 25.04 12.00
C ASN A 206 2.80 26.37 11.86
N ASP A 207 2.44 26.98 12.97
CA ASP A 207 1.78 28.29 13.04
C ASP A 207 2.81 29.36 13.42
N ILE A 208 3.38 29.98 12.40
CA ILE A 208 4.50 30.93 12.54
C ILE A 208 4.04 32.25 13.17
N GLU A 209 2.75 32.62 13.02
CA GLU A 209 2.21 33.87 13.56
C GLU A 209 1.94 33.78 15.07
N GLN A 210 1.53 32.60 15.54
CA GLN A 210 1.30 32.33 16.97
C GLN A 210 2.52 31.70 17.67
N GLY A 211 3.54 31.29 16.92
CA GLY A 211 4.69 30.56 17.47
C GLY A 211 4.34 29.15 17.94
N GLU A 212 3.28 28.53 17.40
CA GLU A 212 2.79 27.23 17.83
C GLU A 212 3.15 26.11 16.85
N PHE A 213 3.70 25.03 17.36
CA PHE A 213 4.00 23.82 16.59
C PHE A 213 3.10 22.67 17.03
N HIS A 214 2.20 22.23 16.15
CA HIS A 214 1.30 21.11 16.38
C HIS A 214 1.85 19.85 15.72
N VAL A 215 1.88 18.75 16.47
CA VAL A 215 2.32 17.44 15.99
C VAL A 215 1.38 16.35 16.49
N ASP A 216 0.98 15.44 15.61
CA ASP A 216 0.20 14.26 16.00
C ASP A 216 1.14 13.07 16.25
N LEU A 217 1.33 12.72 17.52
CA LEU A 217 2.23 11.64 17.96
C LEU A 217 1.87 10.27 17.39
N TYR A 218 0.59 10.00 17.09
CA TYR A 218 0.16 8.72 16.53
C TYR A 218 0.46 8.59 15.04
N THR A 219 0.88 9.67 14.39
CA THR A 219 1.26 9.72 12.97
C THR A 219 2.79 9.72 12.78
N LEU A 220 3.55 9.76 13.87
CA LEU A 220 5.01 9.75 13.81
C LEU A 220 5.54 8.32 13.66
N PRO A 221 6.68 8.12 12.96
CA PRO A 221 7.33 6.82 12.90
C PRO A 221 7.78 6.33 14.28
N ASP A 222 7.70 5.02 14.53
CA ASP A 222 8.11 4.41 15.80
C ASP A 222 9.55 4.77 16.23
N ALA A 223 10.44 4.96 15.25
CA ALA A 223 11.81 5.41 15.49
C ALA A 223 11.85 6.84 16.06
N LEU A 224 11.06 7.76 15.50
CA LEU A 224 10.95 9.13 15.97
C LEU A 224 10.27 9.20 17.34
N ILE A 225 9.23 8.39 17.57
CA ILE A 225 8.58 8.26 18.87
C ILE A 225 9.59 7.83 19.95
N ARG A 226 10.46 6.86 19.66
CA ARG A 226 11.54 6.47 20.59
C ARG A 226 12.53 7.60 20.82
N MET A 227 12.98 8.30 19.77
CA MET A 227 13.92 9.42 19.95
C MET A 227 13.32 10.54 20.80
N LEU A 228 12.04 10.89 20.60
CA LEU A 228 11.34 11.88 21.41
C LEU A 228 11.19 11.41 22.87
N TRP A 229 10.94 10.13 23.07
CA TRP A 229 10.87 9.52 24.40
C TRP A 229 12.21 9.55 25.13
N ASP A 230 13.29 9.13 24.48
CA ASP A 230 14.62 9.15 25.07
C ASP A 230 15.04 10.59 25.38
N PHE A 231 14.75 11.53 24.47
CA PHE A 231 15.01 12.96 24.68
C PHE A 231 14.26 13.52 25.89
N THR A 232 12.96 13.23 26.02
CA THR A 232 12.16 13.66 27.17
C THR A 232 12.59 12.99 28.49
N GLN A 233 13.14 11.78 28.43
CA GLN A 233 13.76 11.11 29.57
C GLN A 233 15.08 11.80 29.98
N GLU A 234 15.94 12.13 29.03
CA GLU A 234 17.21 12.84 29.28
C GLU A 234 16.97 14.23 29.89
N LYS A 235 15.90 14.92 29.47
CA LYS A 235 15.49 16.21 30.03
C LYS A 235 14.79 16.08 31.39
N GLY A 236 14.50 14.86 31.84
CA GLY A 236 13.89 14.60 33.15
C GLY A 236 12.44 15.05 33.25
N VAL A 237 11.70 15.07 32.13
CA VAL A 237 10.29 15.52 32.08
C VAL A 237 9.27 14.38 32.02
N LEU A 238 9.74 13.12 31.93
CA LEU A 238 8.94 11.89 31.96
C LEU A 238 8.77 11.26 33.35
#